data_AF-A0A1R0MK56-F1
#
_entry.id   AF-A0A1R0MK56-F1
#
_cell.length_a   1.000
_cell.length_b   1.000
_cell.length_c   1.000
_cell.angle_alpha   90.00
_cell.angle_beta   90.00
_cell.angle_gamma   90.00
#
_symmetry.space_group_name_H-M   'P 1'
#
loop_
_entity.id
_entity.type
_entity.pdbx_description
1 polymer ?
#
loop_
_entity_poly.entity_id
_entity_poly.type
_entity_poly.pdbx_seq_one_letter_code
_entity_poly.pdbx_strand_id
1 'polypeptide(L)' 'MNLPDWVYAFASVLAGAALLFLTWKKRQQGIREDRYSLFGKIVIALFMIAFGALLFKVGKA' A
#
# COMPACT_ATOMS: atom_id res chain seq x y z
N MET A 1 -9.23 -21.36 -5.67
CA MET A 1 -9.96 -20.39 -6.51
C MET A 1 -8.95 -19.34 -6.96
N ASN A 2 -8.53 -19.36 -8.22
CA ASN A 2 -7.66 -18.30 -8.77
C ASN A 2 -8.52 -17.05 -8.93
N LEU A 3 -8.39 -16.10 -8.00
CA LEU A 3 -8.99 -14.79 -8.23
C LEU A 3 -8.30 -14.16 -9.45
N PRO A 4 -9.03 -13.36 -10.24
CA PRO A 4 -8.43 -12.65 -11.36
C PRO A 4 -7.27 -11.76 -10.92
N ASP A 5 -6.19 -11.68 -11.71
CA ASP A 5 -4.98 -10.93 -11.37
C ASP A 5 -5.22 -9.44 -11.09
N TRP A 6 -6.24 -8.87 -11.74
CA TRP A 6 -6.67 -7.49 -11.50
C TRP A 6 -7.22 -7.27 -10.07
N VAL A 7 -7.75 -8.31 -9.41
CA VAL A 7 -8.20 -8.24 -8.02
C VAL A 7 -7.00 -8.14 -7.08
N TYR A 8 -5.92 -8.89 -7.34
CA TYR A 8 -4.67 -8.77 -6.58
C TYR A 8 -3.99 -7.41 -6.80
N ALA A 9 -4.03 -6.90 -8.03
CA ALA A 9 -3.54 -5.57 -8.37
C ALA A 9 -4.30 -4.49 -7.58
N PHE A 10 -5.62 -4.55 -7.58
CA PHE A 10 -6.48 -3.63 -6.83
C PHE A 10 -6.25 -3.74 -5.32
N ALA A 11 -6.19 -4.95 -4.78
CA ALA A 11 -5.94 -5.19 -3.35
C ALA A 11 -4.59 -4.63 -2.90
N SER A 12 -3.54 -4.76 -3.73
CA SER A 12 -2.21 -4.22 -3.42
C SER A 12 -2.21 -2.69 -3.34
N VAL A 13 -2.83 -2.01 -4.30
CA VAL A 13 -2.97 -0.55 -4.28
C VAL A 13 -3.80 -0.09 -3.08
N LEU A 14 -4.93 -0.77 -2.82
CA LEU A 14 -5.80 -0.46 -1.69
C LEU A 14 -5.06 -0.62 -0.35
N ALA A 15 -4.23 -1.65 -0.21
CA ALA A 15 -3.45 -1.89 0.99
C ALA A 15 -2.37 -0.81 1.20
N GLY A 16 -1.68 -0.37 0.14
CA GLY A 16 -0.75 0.76 0.22
C GLY A 16 -1.45 2.06 0.63
N ALA A 17 -2.61 2.35 0.04
CA ALA A 17 -3.42 3.52 0.40
C ALA A 17 -3.94 3.45 1.86
N ALA A 18 -4.42 2.29 2.29
CA ALA A 18 -4.87 2.07 3.66
C ALA A 18 -3.73 2.26 4.67
N LEU A 19 -2.53 1.80 4.37
CA LEU A 19 -1.36 1.95 5.23
C LEU A 19 -0.98 3.44 5.40
N LEU A 20 -1.02 4.22 4.33
CA LEU A 20 -0.81 5.67 4.38
C LEU A 20 -1.93 6.38 5.16
N PHE A 21 -3.19 6.01 4.93
CA PHE A 21 -4.33 6.56 5.64
C PHE A 21 -4.28 6.29 7.15
N LEU A 22 -3.97 5.05 7.55
CA LEU A 22 -3.81 4.69 8.97
C LEU A 22 -2.62 5.42 9.61
N THR A 23 -1.52 5.55 8.88
CA THR A 23 -0.35 6.30 9.34
C THR A 23 -0.68 7.79 9.54
N TRP A 24 -1.44 8.38 8.61
CA TRP A 24 -1.96 9.75 8.75
C TRP A 24 -2.88 9.86 9.96
N LYS A 25 -3.88 8.99 10.09
CA LYS A 25 -4.86 9.01 11.18
C LYS A 25 -4.19 8.87 12.54
N LYS A 26 -3.20 7.97 12.65
CA LYS A 26 -2.36 7.80 13.85
C LYS A 26 -1.64 9.10 14.22
N ARG A 27 -1.12 9.84 13.23
CA ARG A 27 -0.48 11.14 13.44
C ARG A 27 -1.46 12.21 13.93
N GLN A 28 -2.68 12.23 13.41
CA GLN A 28 -3.73 13.15 13.89
C GLN A 28 -4.16 12.87 15.34
N GLN A 29 -4.09 11.61 15.77
CA GLN A 29 -4.37 11.20 17.16
C GLN A 29 -3.23 11.53 18.14
N GLY A 30 -2.15 12.19 17.67
CA GLY A 30 -1.01 12.57 18.51
C GLY A 30 -0.13 11.41 18.96
N ILE A 31 -0.33 10.21 18.40
CA ILE A 31 0.47 9.03 18.73
C ILE A 31 1.85 9.22 18.08
N ARG A 32 2.87 9.45 18.91
CA ARG A 32 4.26 9.57 18.46
C ARG A 32 4.70 8.27 17.80
N GLU A 33 5.28 8.41 16.61
CA GLU A 33 5.86 7.32 15.84
C GLU A 33 7.30 7.70 15.48
N ASP A 34 8.22 6.74 15.63
CA ASP A 34 9.62 6.95 15.29
C ASP A 34 9.79 7.24 13.80
N ARG A 35 10.73 8.13 13.48
CA ARG A 35 11.05 8.52 12.09
C ARG A 35 11.43 7.33 11.22
N TYR A 36 12.14 6.36 11.80
CA TYR A 36 12.53 5.12 11.12
C TYR A 36 11.31 4.28 10.73
N SER A 37 10.35 4.12 11.65
CA SER A 37 9.10 3.39 11.41
C SER A 37 8.23 4.10 10.36
N LEU A 38 8.13 5.43 10.46
CA LEU A 38 7.37 6.24 9.50
C LEU A 38 7.96 6.15 8.09
N PHE A 39 9.28 6.23 7.95
CA PHE A 39 9.95 6.06 6.66
C PHE A 39 9.72 4.65 6.08
N GLY A 40 9.91 3.60 6.89
CA GLY A 40 9.68 2.22 6.46
C GLY A 40 8.25 2.00 5.95
N LYS A 41 7.24 2.54 6.63
CA LYS A 41 5.84 2.48 6.19
C LYS A 41 5.59 3.16 4.85
N ILE A 42 6.18 4.34 4.63
CA ILE A 42 6.06 5.05 3.35
C ILE A 42 6.69 4.22 2.23
N VAL A 43 7.89 3.67 2.46
CA VAL A 43 8.57 2.81 1.47
C VAL A 43 7.72 1.59 1.12
N ILE A 44 7.17 0.91 2.13
CA ILE A 44 6.29 -0.25 1.92
C ILE A 44 5.02 0.16 1.16
N ALA A 45 4.37 1.27 1.52
CA ALA A 45 3.18 1.73 0.82
C ALA A 45 3.45 2.05 -0.65
N LEU A 46 4.56 2.74 -0.95
CA LEU A 46 4.98 3.03 -2.31
C LEU A 46 5.27 1.74 -3.10
N PHE A 47 5.94 0.77 -2.47
CA PHE A 47 6.20 -0.52 -3.07
C PHE A 47 4.90 -1.28 -3.40
N MET A 48 3.92 -1.29 -2.49
CA MET A 48 2.61 -1.93 -2.73
C MET A 48 1.86 -1.26 -3.89
N ILE A 49 1.85 0.07 -3.96
CA ILE A 49 1.20 0.79 -5.05
C ILE A 49 1.90 0.50 -6.38
N ALA A 50 3.23 0.55 -6.42
CA ALA A 50 4.02 0.24 -7.62
C ALA A 50 3.84 -1.21 -8.06
N PHE A 51 3.82 -2.15 -7.11
CA PHE A 51 3.56 -3.56 -7.37
C PHE A 51 2.16 -3.80 -7.93
N GLY A 52 1.13 -3.18 -7.35
CA GLY A 52 -0.22 -3.22 -7.89
C GLY A 52 -0.31 -2.64 -9.31
N ALA A 53 0.37 -1.54 -9.60
CA ALA A 53 0.44 -0.97 -10.94
C ALA A 53 1.13 -1.92 -11.95
N LEU A 54 2.19 -2.62 -11.53
CA LEU A 54 2.83 -3.64 -12.34
C LEU A 54 1.93 -4.85 -12.59
N LEU A 55 1.16 -5.30 -11.59
CA LEU A 55 0.19 -6.38 -11.75
C LEU A 55 -0.91 -6.03 -12.76
N PHE A 56 -1.37 -4.77 -12.79
CA PHE A 56 -2.29 -4.31 -13.84
C PHE A 56 -1.67 -4.34 -15.24
N LYS A 57 -0.36 -4.11 -15.36
CA LYS A 57 0.37 -4.18 -16.63
C LYS A 57 0.58 -5.63 -17.09
N VAL A 58 0.90 -6.54 -16.16
CA VAL A 58 1.19 -7.94 -16.46
C VAL A 58 -0.10 -8.76 -16.67
N GLY A 59 -1.15 -8.55 -15.86
CA GLY A 59 -2.42 -9.27 -15.99
C GLY A 59 -3.28 -8.86 -17.21
N LYS A 60 -2.75 -7.98 -18.07
CA LYS A 60 -3.32 -7.64 -19.39
C LYS A 60 -2.58 -8.31 -20.55
N ALA A 61 -1.45 -8.98 -20.29
CA ALA A 61 -0.73 -9.81 -21.26
C ALA A 61 -1.31 -11.22 -21.29
#